data_AF-A0A5J4UFQ3-F1
#
_entry.id   AF-A0A5J4UFQ3-F1
#
_cell.length_a   1.000
_cell.length_b   1.000
_cell.length_c   1.000
_cell.angle_alpha   90.00
_cell.angle_beta   90.00
_cell.angle_gamma   90.00
#
_symmetry.space_group_name_H-M   'P 1'
#
loop_
_entity.id
_entity.type
_entity.pdbx_description
1 polymer ?
#
loop_
_entity_poly.entity_id
_entity_poly.type
_entity_poly.pdbx_seq_one_letter_code
_entity_poly.pdbx_strand_id
1 'polypeptide(L)'
;MSVSEELAKTAEIRTSQSKSILDLIDHTPEFPFEEDIINFDDAFTHTGDNDFLSTILFKPAITSGIVRFEVINIKQLESVGIADETVSYDRDDFPLLKGFEHVVEFVAEGSVYNSTDYGIQGNSAYKENDRVALELNMDSDPRTLTFFVNNKEQPNYIFNVPEEVKFFPNILLLFV
;
A
#
# COMPACT_ATOMS: atom_id res chain seq x y z
N MET A 1 -45.39 -48.85 7.73
CA MET A 1 -45.87 -47.76 6.85
C MET A 1 -47.11 -47.18 7.48
N SER A 2 -47.28 -45.88 7.73
CA SER A 2 -46.41 -44.70 7.58
C SER A 2 -47.30 -43.51 7.97
N VAL A 3 -47.00 -42.81 9.05
CA VAL A 3 -47.31 -41.38 9.26
C VAL A 3 -46.28 -40.87 10.27
N SER A 4 -45.03 -40.79 9.83
CA SER A 4 -44.05 -39.84 10.40
C SER A 4 -42.95 -39.59 9.36
N GLU A 5 -43.39 -39.53 8.10
CA GLU A 5 -42.76 -38.67 7.09
C GLU A 5 -42.82 -37.23 7.60
N GLU A 6 -41.87 -36.88 8.46
CA GLU A 6 -41.34 -35.52 8.49
C GLU A 6 -39.84 -35.62 8.71
N LEU A 7 -39.25 -36.28 7.72
CA LEU A 7 -37.94 -36.01 7.14
C LEU A 7 -37.25 -34.79 7.75
N ALA A 8 -36.25 -35.10 8.56
CA ALA A 8 -35.01 -34.33 8.61
C ALA A 8 -34.53 -34.02 7.18
N LYS A 9 -34.96 -32.89 6.62
CA LYS A 9 -34.39 -32.25 5.44
C LYS A 9 -34.49 -30.74 5.62
N THR A 10 -33.43 -30.20 6.21
CA THR A 10 -32.45 -29.38 5.49
C THR A 10 -32.84 -27.91 5.57
N ALA A 11 -32.44 -27.26 6.66
CA ALA A 11 -32.15 -25.84 6.59
C ALA A 11 -30.97 -25.67 5.62
N GLU A 12 -31.26 -25.39 4.35
CA GLU A 12 -30.26 -24.82 3.45
C GLU A 12 -29.97 -23.40 3.96
N ILE A 13 -29.00 -23.27 4.87
CA ILE A 13 -28.30 -22.01 5.01
C ILE A 13 -27.51 -21.86 3.70
N ARG A 14 -28.09 -21.12 2.75
CA ARG A 14 -27.36 -20.64 1.59
C ARG A 14 -26.45 -19.52 2.08
N THR A 15 -25.33 -19.90 2.67
CA THR A 15 -24.22 -18.97 2.83
C THR A 15 -23.68 -18.75 1.42
N SER A 16 -24.19 -17.74 0.71
CA SER A 16 -23.48 -17.23 -0.44
C SER A 16 -22.24 -16.55 0.11
N GLN A 17 -21.10 -17.24 0.11
CA GLN A 17 -19.84 -16.54 -0.02
C GLN A 17 -19.93 -15.81 -1.36
N SER A 18 -20.25 -14.51 -1.31
CA SER A 18 -19.81 -13.64 -2.38
C SER A 18 -18.29 -13.76 -2.36
N LYS A 19 -17.74 -14.45 -3.35
CA LYS A 19 -16.34 -14.25 -3.69
C LYS A 19 -16.31 -12.79 -4.11
N SER A 20 -15.93 -11.88 -3.22
CA SER A 20 -15.71 -10.51 -3.62
C SER A 20 -14.66 -10.60 -4.73
N ILE A 21 -15.11 -10.30 -5.95
CA ILE A 21 -14.17 -9.88 -6.96
C ILE A 21 -13.75 -8.52 -6.40
N LEU A 22 -12.53 -8.46 -5.86
CA LEU A 22 -11.90 -7.17 -5.59
C LEU A 22 -11.94 -6.45 -6.94
N ASP A 23 -12.74 -5.40 -7.03
CA ASP A 23 -12.79 -4.58 -8.23
C ASP A 23 -11.40 -3.96 -8.37
N LEU A 24 -10.63 -4.48 -9.33
CA LEU A 24 -9.27 -4.01 -9.55
C LEU A 24 -9.36 -2.58 -10.06
N ILE A 25 -8.65 -1.68 -9.39
CA ILE A 25 -8.56 -0.28 -9.82
C ILE A 25 -7.45 -0.21 -10.87
N ASP A 26 -7.83 0.21 -12.08
CA ASP A 26 -6.85 0.54 -13.12
C ASP A 26 -5.93 1.63 -12.60
N HIS A 27 -4.62 1.42 -12.74
CA HIS A 27 -3.63 2.34 -12.23
C HIS A 27 -2.58 2.69 -13.28
N THR A 28 -1.93 3.84 -13.10
CA THR A 28 -0.82 4.29 -13.95
C THR A 28 0.31 4.78 -13.04
N PRO A 29 1.51 4.18 -13.13
CA PRO A 29 2.66 4.67 -12.39
C PRO A 29 3.19 5.97 -13.01
N GLU A 30 3.52 6.94 -12.16
CA GLU A 30 4.21 8.17 -12.51
C GLU A 30 5.63 8.11 -12.00
N PHE A 31 6.57 7.98 -12.93
CA PHE A 31 7.99 7.93 -12.62
C PHE A 31 8.57 9.33 -12.46
N PRO A 32 9.38 9.60 -11.43
CA PRO A 32 10.16 10.84 -11.34
C PRO A 32 11.09 11.01 -12.54
N PHE A 33 11.69 9.90 -12.98
CA PHE A 33 12.57 9.86 -14.15
C PHE A 33 12.51 8.47 -14.82
N GLU A 34 12.02 8.41 -16.06
CA GLU A 34 11.78 7.13 -16.76
C GLU A 34 13.05 6.31 -16.99
N GLU A 35 14.19 6.96 -17.22
CA GLU A 35 15.47 6.29 -17.51
C GLU A 35 16.02 5.51 -16.32
N ASP A 36 15.55 5.80 -15.11
CA ASP A 36 15.99 5.13 -13.88
C ASP A 36 15.16 3.88 -13.57
N ILE A 37 14.04 3.66 -14.25
CA ILE A 37 13.11 2.57 -13.95
C ILE A 37 12.89 1.64 -15.15
N ILE A 38 13.16 0.36 -14.94
CA ILE A 38 12.70 -0.71 -15.82
C ILE A 38 11.36 -1.20 -15.27
N ASN A 39 10.29 -1.01 -16.05
CA ASN A 39 8.97 -1.57 -15.77
C ASN A 39 8.69 -2.76 -16.71
N PHE A 40 8.42 -3.92 -16.13
CA PHE A 40 7.98 -5.10 -16.87
C PHE A 40 6.88 -5.82 -16.09
N ASP A 41 5.65 -5.85 -16.63
CA ASP A 41 4.50 -6.58 -16.06
C ASP A 41 4.25 -6.23 -14.57
N ASP A 42 4.18 -4.93 -14.27
CA ASP A 42 4.03 -4.33 -12.92
C ASP A 42 5.17 -4.64 -11.93
N ALA A 43 6.29 -5.16 -12.43
CA ALA A 43 7.54 -5.22 -11.69
C ALA A 43 8.41 -3.99 -12.02
N PHE A 44 8.71 -3.19 -11.00
CA PHE A 44 9.54 -1.99 -11.10
C PHE A 44 10.93 -2.29 -10.56
N THR A 45 11.95 -2.09 -11.39
CA THR A 45 13.35 -2.27 -11.02
C THR A 45 14.12 -1.00 -11.31
N HIS A 46 14.80 -0.47 -10.31
CA HIS A 46 15.72 0.65 -10.52
C HIS A 46 16.93 0.19 -11.35
N THR A 47 17.37 1.00 -12.32
CA THR A 47 18.51 0.68 -13.18
C THR A 47 19.81 0.66 -12.39
N GLY A 48 20.81 -0.06 -12.92
CA GLY A 48 22.18 -0.06 -12.36
C GLY A 48 22.98 1.19 -12.72
N ASP A 49 22.38 2.19 -13.35
CA ASP A 49 23.14 3.31 -13.92
C ASP A 49 23.44 4.39 -12.86
N ASN A 50 22.72 4.38 -11.74
CA ASN A 50 22.93 5.25 -10.57
C ASN A 50 22.32 4.63 -9.30
N ASP A 51 22.50 5.32 -8.17
CA ASP A 51 22.01 4.99 -6.84
C ASP A 51 20.98 6.02 -6.34
N PHE A 52 20.25 6.68 -7.23
CA PHE A 52 19.24 7.65 -6.85
C PHE A 52 17.98 6.98 -6.31
N LEU A 53 17.26 7.70 -5.45
CA LEU A 53 15.95 7.27 -4.99
C LEU A 53 14.89 7.50 -6.06
N SER A 54 13.95 6.56 -6.17
CA SER A 54 12.81 6.64 -7.07
C SER A 54 11.51 6.37 -6.33
N THR A 55 10.77 7.45 -6.04
CA THR A 55 9.43 7.39 -5.45
C THR A 55 8.37 7.42 -6.55
N ILE A 56 7.67 6.31 -6.78
CA ILE A 56 6.73 6.14 -7.91
C ILE A 56 5.31 6.43 -7.42
N LEU A 57 4.64 7.45 -7.97
CA LEU A 57 3.24 7.75 -7.58
C LEU A 57 2.26 6.98 -8.46
N PHE A 58 1.23 6.37 -7.86
CA PHE A 58 0.19 5.68 -8.61
C PHE A 58 -1.06 6.55 -8.77
N LYS A 59 -1.48 6.75 -10.02
CA LYS A 59 -2.76 7.38 -10.38
C LYS A 59 -3.83 6.34 -10.72
N PRO A 60 -5.14 6.66 -10.57
CA PRO A 60 -5.66 7.91 -10.02
C PRO A 60 -5.41 8.01 -8.51
N ALA A 61 -5.50 9.22 -7.98
CA ALA A 61 -5.59 9.39 -6.54
C ALA A 61 -6.89 8.76 -6.02
N ILE A 62 -6.85 8.28 -4.78
CA ILE A 62 -7.95 7.62 -4.12
C ILE A 62 -8.72 8.64 -3.30
N THR A 63 -10.03 8.73 -3.53
CA THR A 63 -10.92 9.72 -2.89
C THR A 63 -12.08 9.10 -2.11
N SER A 64 -12.34 7.80 -2.27
CA SER A 64 -13.49 7.11 -1.68
C SER A 64 -13.29 5.60 -1.65
N GLY A 65 -14.09 4.90 -0.84
CA GLY A 65 -14.07 3.45 -0.74
C GLY A 65 -12.99 2.90 0.21
N ILE A 66 -12.96 1.57 0.29
CA ILE A 66 -11.89 0.82 0.94
C ILE A 66 -10.97 0.30 -0.16
N VAL A 67 -9.74 0.80 -0.21
CA VAL A 67 -8.77 0.48 -1.26
C VAL A 67 -7.51 -0.11 -0.66
N ARG A 68 -7.09 -1.24 -1.21
CA ARG A 68 -5.87 -1.94 -0.80
C ARG A 68 -4.81 -1.86 -1.89
N PHE A 69 -3.65 -1.30 -1.54
CA PHE A 69 -2.45 -1.30 -2.36
C PHE A 69 -1.48 -2.35 -1.83
N GLU A 70 -0.88 -3.15 -2.71
CA GLU A 70 -0.05 -4.29 -2.31
C GLU A 70 1.20 -4.39 -3.17
N VAL A 71 2.35 -4.53 -2.52
CA VAL A 71 3.67 -4.62 -3.16
C VAL A 71 4.39 -5.85 -2.63
N ILE A 72 5.06 -6.57 -3.52
CA ILE A 72 5.99 -7.65 -3.16
C ILE A 72 7.40 -7.06 -3.23
N ASN A 73 8.12 -7.08 -2.10
CA ASN A 73 9.52 -6.66 -2.08
C ASN A 73 10.38 -7.72 -2.77
N ILE A 74 10.55 -7.65 -4.08
CA ILE A 74 11.45 -8.57 -4.80
C ILE A 74 12.89 -8.32 -4.36
N LYS A 75 13.29 -7.04 -4.33
CA LYS A 75 14.61 -6.58 -3.90
C LYS A 75 14.56 -5.09 -3.58
N GLN A 76 15.11 -4.68 -2.44
CA GLN A 76 15.37 -3.28 -2.07
C GLN A 76 14.16 -2.32 -2.19
N LEU A 77 12.99 -2.75 -1.70
CA LEU A 77 11.89 -1.83 -1.38
C LEU A 77 12.22 -1.10 -0.06
N GLU A 78 12.56 0.18 -0.15
CA GLU A 78 12.96 1.01 1.00
C GLU A 78 11.75 1.42 1.83
N SER A 79 10.70 1.93 1.17
CA SER A 79 9.48 2.35 1.84
C SER A 79 8.25 2.26 0.95
N VAL A 80 7.08 2.28 1.57
CA VAL A 80 5.78 2.41 0.92
C VAL A 80 4.94 3.42 1.68
N GLY A 81 3.97 4.06 1.03
CA GLY A 81 3.21 5.09 1.70
C GLY A 81 2.09 5.70 0.89
N ILE A 82 1.61 6.84 1.40
CA ILE A 82 0.67 7.71 0.72
C ILE A 82 1.22 9.14 0.70
N ALA A 83 0.96 9.84 -0.39
CA ALA A 83 1.22 11.26 -0.54
C ALA A 83 -0.07 11.96 -0.94
N ASP A 84 -0.29 13.20 -0.48
CA ASP A 84 -1.46 13.95 -0.90
C ASP A 84 -1.41 14.36 -2.39
N GLU A 85 -2.51 14.92 -2.89
CA GLU A 85 -2.64 15.29 -4.30
C GLU A 85 -1.57 16.29 -4.80
N THR A 86 -1.03 17.12 -3.92
CA THR A 86 -0.11 18.23 -4.26
C THR A 86 1.32 17.75 -4.46
N VAL A 87 1.63 16.54 -3.97
CA VAL A 87 2.97 15.97 -4.04
C VAL A 87 3.28 15.46 -5.45
N SER A 88 4.46 15.84 -5.90
CA SER A 88 5.19 15.30 -7.06
C SER A 88 6.67 15.17 -6.69
N TYR A 89 7.34 14.17 -7.24
CA TYR A 89 8.75 13.87 -6.96
C TYR A 89 9.59 14.13 -8.21
N ASP A 90 10.70 14.83 -8.01
CA ASP A 90 11.78 14.93 -8.99
C ASP A 90 12.76 13.77 -8.80
N ARG A 91 13.71 13.63 -9.73
CA ARG A 91 14.78 12.63 -9.63
C ARG A 91 15.55 12.77 -8.33
N ASP A 92 15.79 11.66 -7.63
CA ASP A 92 16.52 11.58 -6.34
C ASP A 92 15.80 12.22 -5.13
N ASP A 93 14.54 12.65 -5.30
CA ASP A 93 13.73 13.06 -4.15
C ASP A 93 13.33 11.83 -3.32
N PHE A 94 13.57 11.89 -2.01
CA PHE A 94 13.04 10.92 -1.06
C PHE A 94 11.66 11.35 -0.52
N PRO A 95 10.80 10.41 -0.07
CA PRO A 95 9.41 10.71 0.27
C PRO A 95 9.22 11.90 1.23
N LEU A 96 9.96 11.90 2.35
CA LEU A 96 9.84 12.92 3.40
C LEU A 96 10.39 14.30 3.02
N LEU A 97 11.09 14.45 1.90
CA LEU A 97 11.55 15.76 1.41
C LEU A 97 10.38 16.70 1.13
N LYS A 98 9.20 16.15 0.85
CA LYS A 98 7.98 16.88 0.53
C LYS A 98 7.20 17.39 1.74
N GLY A 99 7.71 17.16 2.95
CA GLY A 99 7.08 17.60 4.20
C GLY A 99 6.27 16.50 4.87
N PHE A 100 6.40 16.41 6.20
CA PHE A 100 5.77 15.38 7.02
C PHE A 100 4.24 15.49 7.06
N GLU A 101 3.70 16.66 6.76
CA GLU A 101 2.27 16.94 6.70
C GLU A 101 1.60 16.44 5.41
N HIS A 102 2.40 16.17 4.36
CA HIS A 102 1.93 15.79 3.03
C HIS A 102 2.11 14.30 2.72
N VAL A 103 2.92 13.61 3.53
CA VAL A 103 3.39 12.24 3.26
C VAL A 103 3.29 11.38 4.52
N VAL A 104 2.78 10.17 4.35
CA VAL A 104 2.93 9.08 5.31
C VAL A 104 3.84 8.03 4.70
N GLU A 105 4.92 7.69 5.40
CA GLU A 105 5.90 6.72 4.93
C GLU A 105 6.03 5.55 5.92
N PHE A 106 5.92 4.31 5.43
CA PHE A 106 6.21 3.09 6.17
C PHE A 106 7.49 2.47 5.62
N VAL A 107 8.57 2.52 6.40
CA VAL A 107 9.91 2.08 5.98
C VAL A 107 10.18 0.62 6.31
N ALA A 108 11.15 0.02 5.62
CA ALA A 108 11.51 -1.40 5.75
C ALA A 108 11.85 -1.84 7.18
N GLU A 109 12.38 -0.96 8.03
CA GLU A 109 12.67 -1.24 9.44
C GLU A 109 11.41 -1.33 10.31
N GLY A 110 10.23 -1.00 9.78
CA GLY A 110 8.96 -1.06 10.49
C GLY A 110 8.57 0.24 11.20
N SER A 111 9.23 1.36 10.92
CA SER A 111 8.80 2.66 11.45
C SER A 111 7.81 3.34 10.51
N VAL A 112 6.87 4.10 11.06
CA VAL A 112 5.96 4.96 10.29
C VAL A 112 6.30 6.41 10.56
N TYR A 113 6.47 7.20 9.50
CA TYR A 113 6.69 8.64 9.57
C TYR A 113 5.45 9.36 9.08
N ASN A 114 4.91 10.24 9.92
CA ASN A 114 3.88 11.22 9.56
C ASN A 114 3.93 12.39 10.54
N SER A 115 3.82 13.62 10.07
CA SER A 115 3.75 14.87 10.85
C SER A 115 4.86 15.14 11.90
N THR A 116 5.75 14.19 12.20
CA THR A 116 6.84 14.29 13.18
C THR A 116 8.14 13.76 12.59
N ASP A 117 9.27 14.37 12.98
CA ASP A 117 10.64 14.00 12.64
C ASP A 117 11.11 12.69 13.31
N TYR A 118 10.38 12.23 14.33
CA TYR A 118 10.64 10.96 15.01
C TYR A 118 9.71 9.88 14.44
N GLY A 119 10.30 8.85 13.82
CA GLY A 119 9.55 7.70 13.31
C GLY A 119 8.84 6.94 14.44
N ILE A 120 7.57 6.61 14.22
CA ILE A 120 6.74 5.84 15.15
C ILE A 120 7.10 4.37 15.01
N GLN A 121 7.70 3.81 16.06
CA GLN A 121 8.11 2.41 16.13
C GLN A 121 6.96 1.49 16.56
N GLY A 122 7.15 0.18 16.40
CA GLY A 122 6.24 -0.86 16.92
C GLY A 122 5.62 -1.76 15.87
N ASN A 123 5.72 -1.40 14.58
CA ASN A 123 5.39 -2.33 13.50
C ASN A 123 6.55 -3.30 13.25
N SER A 124 6.25 -4.37 12.54
CA SER A 124 7.25 -5.34 12.10
C SER A 124 8.01 -4.77 10.90
N ALA A 125 9.33 -4.96 10.90
CA ALA A 125 10.12 -4.78 9.69
C ALA A 125 9.67 -5.76 8.59
N TYR A 126 9.95 -5.41 7.34
CA TYR A 126 9.78 -6.27 6.17
C TYR A 126 11.07 -6.32 5.35
N LYS A 127 11.23 -7.37 4.55
CA LYS A 127 12.45 -7.63 3.77
C LYS A 127 12.13 -8.28 2.43
N GLU A 128 13.18 -8.66 1.70
CA GLU A 128 13.03 -9.39 0.44
C GLU A 128 12.09 -10.59 0.57
N ASN A 129 11.21 -10.73 -0.42
CA ASN A 129 10.10 -11.67 -0.54
C ASN A 129 8.91 -11.44 0.39
N ASP A 130 8.95 -10.45 1.29
CA ASP A 130 7.77 -10.07 2.05
C ASP A 130 6.77 -9.30 1.18
N ARG A 131 5.49 -9.49 1.50
CA ARG A 131 4.37 -8.75 0.92
C ARG A 131 3.96 -7.64 1.88
N VAL A 132 3.97 -6.40 1.40
CA VAL A 132 3.53 -5.24 2.18
C VAL A 132 2.25 -4.72 1.56
N ALA A 133 1.24 -4.44 2.39
CA ALA A 133 -0.01 -3.86 1.92
C ALA A 133 -0.43 -2.67 2.78
N LEU A 134 -1.14 -1.75 2.13
CA LEU A 134 -1.69 -0.52 2.68
C LEU A 134 -3.18 -0.56 2.38
N GLU A 135 -4.01 -0.41 3.41
CA GLU A 135 -5.46 -0.37 3.26
C GLU A 135 -5.96 1.00 3.69
N LEU A 136 -6.46 1.76 2.71
CA LEU A 136 -7.16 3.01 2.94
C LEU A 136 -8.64 2.72 3.17
N ASN A 137 -9.21 3.34 4.20
CA ASN A 137 -10.64 3.49 4.35
C ASN A 137 -10.99 4.97 4.21
N MET A 138 -11.38 5.37 3.00
CA MET A 138 -11.75 6.76 2.68
C MET A 138 -13.20 7.07 3.05
N ASP A 139 -14.00 6.04 3.38
CA ASP A 139 -15.41 6.18 3.77
C ASP A 139 -15.60 6.30 5.29
N SER A 140 -14.55 6.05 6.09
CA SER A 140 -14.61 6.20 7.54
C SER A 140 -14.46 7.66 7.99
N ASP A 141 -15.02 7.97 9.16
CA ASP A 141 -14.87 9.26 9.83
C ASP A 141 -14.29 9.04 11.24
N PRO A 142 -12.98 9.29 11.46
CA PRO A 142 -12.01 9.81 10.48
C PRO A 142 -11.54 8.75 9.46
N ARG A 143 -11.03 9.21 8.29
CA ARG A 143 -10.39 8.35 7.28
C ARG A 143 -9.13 7.69 7.83
N THR A 144 -8.90 6.42 7.50
CA THR A 144 -7.79 5.64 8.08
C THR A 144 -6.88 5.00 7.03
N LEU A 145 -5.63 4.76 7.41
CA LEU A 145 -4.66 3.93 6.69
C LEU A 145 -4.10 2.86 7.62
N THR A 146 -4.23 1.60 7.22
CA THR A 146 -3.75 0.43 7.97
C THR A 146 -2.65 -0.28 7.20
N PHE A 147 -1.62 -0.76 7.91
CA PHE A 147 -0.47 -1.44 7.30
C PHE A 147 -0.52 -2.95 7.55
N PHE A 148 -0.03 -3.71 6.59
CA PHE A 148 0.07 -5.18 6.68
C PHE A 148 1.44 -5.64 6.19
N VAL A 149 2.01 -6.63 6.89
CA VAL A 149 3.19 -7.37 6.44
C VAL A 149 2.81 -8.84 6.41
N ASN A 150 2.91 -9.49 5.24
CA ASN A 150 2.51 -10.87 5.00
C ASN A 150 1.08 -11.17 5.49
N ASN A 151 0.14 -10.28 5.15
CA ASN A 151 -1.27 -10.32 5.55
C ASN A 151 -1.53 -10.21 7.06
N LYS A 152 -0.50 -9.92 7.87
CA LYS A 152 -0.64 -9.60 9.29
C LYS A 152 -0.75 -8.10 9.46
N GLU A 153 -1.87 -7.65 10.02
CA GLU A 153 -2.09 -6.25 10.40
C GLU A 153 -1.00 -5.78 11.38
N GLN A 154 -0.51 -4.56 11.18
CA GLN A 154 0.50 -3.95 12.04
C GLN A 154 -0.15 -3.13 13.17
N PRO A 155 0.52 -3.00 14.34
CA PRO A 155 -0.07 -2.32 15.50
C PRO A 155 -0.40 -0.83 15.28
N ASN A 156 0.42 -0.11 14.50
CA ASN A 156 0.22 1.29 14.22
C ASN A 156 -0.62 1.48 12.95
N TYR A 157 -1.48 2.50 12.95
CA TYR A 157 -2.30 2.93 11.83
C TYR A 157 -2.38 4.47 11.83
N ILE A 158 -2.73 5.06 10.70
CA ILE A 158 -2.96 6.51 10.58
C ILE A 158 -4.47 6.78 10.58
N PHE A 159 -4.88 7.86 11.23
CA PHE A 159 -6.21 8.43 11.17
C PHE A 159 -6.12 9.89 10.69
N ASN A 160 -7.24 10.45 10.25
CA ASN A 160 -7.31 11.78 9.60
C ASN A 160 -6.52 11.86 8.29
N VAL A 161 -6.58 10.81 7.48
CA VAL A 161 -6.03 10.85 6.11
C VAL A 161 -6.71 11.99 5.31
N PRO A 162 -5.98 12.72 4.44
CA PRO A 162 -6.56 13.72 3.53
C PRO A 162 -7.68 13.17 2.63
N GLU A 163 -8.41 14.05 1.95
CA GLU A 163 -9.56 13.65 1.11
C GLU A 163 -9.15 12.95 -0.18
N GLU A 164 -7.92 13.17 -0.61
CA GLU A 164 -7.36 12.66 -1.85
C GLU A 164 -5.88 12.34 -1.64
N VAL A 165 -5.49 11.08 -1.91
CA VAL A 165 -4.11 10.61 -1.74
C VAL A 165 -3.71 9.62 -2.82
N LYS A 166 -2.42 9.55 -3.13
CA LYS A 166 -1.81 8.60 -4.06
C LYS A 166 -0.94 7.63 -3.28
N PHE A 167 -0.96 6.35 -3.66
CA PHE A 167 0.00 5.39 -3.14
C PHE A 167 1.36 5.58 -3.77
N PHE A 168 2.42 5.24 -3.04
CA PHE A 168 3.76 5.10 -3.59
C PHE A 168 4.51 3.91 -2.98
N PRO A 169 5.37 3.25 -3.76
CA PRO A 169 6.60 2.64 -3.31
C PRO A 169 7.79 3.57 -3.58
N ASN A 170 8.79 3.51 -2.70
CA ASN A 170 10.09 4.11 -2.87
C ASN A 170 11.13 2.99 -2.99
N ILE A 171 11.88 3.00 -4.09
CA ILE A 171 12.87 1.98 -4.41
C ILE A 171 14.24 2.59 -4.60
N LEU A 172 15.26 1.82 -4.23
CA LEU A 172 16.67 2.15 -4.37
C LEU A 172 17.41 0.94 -4.92
N LEU A 173 18.38 1.14 -5.81
CA LEU A 173 19.36 0.09 -6.11
C LEU A 173 20.67 0.38 -5.39
N LEU A 174 21.00 -0.44 -4.39
CA LEU A 174 22.35 -0.49 -3.82
C LEU A 174 23.10 -1.68 -4.41
N PHE A 175 24.26 -1.40 -5.04
CA PHE A 175 25.23 -2.44 -5.37
C PHE A 175 25.78 -3.03 -4.07
N VAL A 176 25.53 -4.32 -3.83
CA VAL A 176 26.09 -5.09 -2.71
C VAL A 176 27.33 -5.86 -3.15
#